data_AF-A0A2S1KR62-F1
#
_entry.id   AF-A0A2S1KR62-F1
#
_cell.length_a   1.000
_cell.length_b   1.000
_cell.length_c   1.000
_cell.angle_alpha   90.00
_cell.angle_beta   90.00
_cell.angle_gamma   90.00
#
_symmetry.space_group_name_H-M   'P 1'
#
loop_
_entity.id
_entity.type
_entity.pdbx_description
1 polymer ?
#
loop_
_entity_poly.entity_id
_entity_poly.type
_entity_poly.pdbx_seq_one_letter_code
_entity_poly.pdbx_strand_id
1 'polypeptide(L)'
;MFFVVQPLADEIIVFAQNEDGIYAEKLNATDLYAMLPKRRARFLAPRAAGDSMMAAILIKQALPIAVQDRVQILTATGLHELTHDLYVAADKARTQHENDLMMTLTLVIASPIIFMLLDYFVFPNMGISGVWSVMFTVGLMALMLGVWYAVTFSTAAADVEHWVMTCFAKLHRTNEN
;
A
#
# COMPACT_ATOMS: atom_id res chain seq x y z
N MET A 1 -13.17 25.45 -8.73
CA MET A 1 -12.63 24.16 -9.22
C MET A 1 -13.30 22.96 -8.58
N PHE A 2 -13.87 22.12 -9.43
CA PHE A 2 -14.41 20.82 -9.11
C PHE A 2 -13.54 19.73 -9.76
N PHE A 3 -13.48 18.58 -9.10
CA PHE A 3 -12.74 17.40 -9.52
C PHE A 3 -13.70 16.23 -9.58
N VAL A 4 -13.63 15.46 -10.66
CA VAL A 4 -14.38 14.22 -10.80
C VAL A 4 -13.38 13.11 -10.52
N VAL A 5 -13.54 12.41 -9.40
CA VAL A 5 -12.53 11.45 -8.93
C VAL A 5 -13.14 10.11 -8.55
N GLN A 6 -12.38 9.04 -8.78
CA GLN A 6 -12.68 7.72 -8.26
C GLN A 6 -11.58 7.34 -7.26
N PRO A 7 -11.91 7.21 -5.96
CA PRO A 7 -10.96 6.72 -4.98
C PRO A 7 -10.70 5.22 -5.18
N LEU A 8 -9.44 4.83 -5.11
CA LEU A 8 -8.96 3.46 -4.90
C LEU A 8 -8.24 3.39 -3.54
N ALA A 9 -7.60 2.26 -3.23
CA ALA A 9 -6.96 2.04 -1.94
C ALA A 9 -5.82 3.04 -1.65
N ASP A 10 -4.89 3.18 -2.59
CA ASP A 10 -3.69 4.03 -2.53
C ASP A 10 -3.60 5.02 -3.70
N GLU A 11 -4.48 4.85 -4.69
CA GLU A 11 -4.58 5.68 -5.88
C GLU A 11 -5.90 6.48 -5.90
N ILE A 12 -5.87 7.59 -6.64
CA ILE A 12 -7.06 8.33 -7.05
C ILE A 12 -7.02 8.43 -8.57
N ILE A 13 -8.10 8.02 -9.23
CA ILE A 13 -8.29 8.33 -10.65
C ILE A 13 -8.98 9.69 -10.73
N VAL A 14 -8.39 10.63 -11.45
CA VAL A 14 -8.97 11.94 -11.75
C VAL A 14 -9.45 11.93 -13.20
N PHE A 15 -10.71 12.29 -13.39
CA PHE A 15 -11.32 12.46 -14.71
C PHE A 15 -11.35 13.95 -15.06
N ALA A 16 -10.77 14.29 -16.19
CA ALA A 16 -10.71 15.64 -16.71
C ALA A 16 -11.02 15.65 -18.21
N GLN A 17 -11.27 16.84 -18.75
CA GLN A 17 -11.62 17.02 -20.15
C GLN A 17 -10.57 17.90 -20.84
N ASN A 18 -10.08 17.45 -21.99
CA ASN A 18 -9.20 18.20 -22.88
C ASN A 18 -9.82 18.30 -24.29
N GLU A 19 -9.10 18.90 -25.24
CA GLU A 19 -9.50 19.02 -26.65
C GLU A 19 -9.85 17.67 -27.30
N ASP A 20 -9.17 16.59 -26.89
CA ASP A 20 -9.38 15.22 -27.40
C ASP A 20 -10.53 14.46 -26.71
N GLY A 21 -11.19 15.07 -25.71
CA GLY A 21 -12.28 14.46 -24.94
C GLY A 21 -11.96 14.23 -23.47
N ILE A 22 -12.69 13.30 -22.84
CA ILE A 22 -12.51 12.97 -21.42
C ILE A 22 -11.38 11.96 -21.27
N TYR A 23 -10.41 12.28 -20.44
CA TYR A 23 -9.32 11.40 -20.08
C TYR A 23 -9.33 11.10 -18.57
N ALA A 24 -8.72 9.99 -18.21
CA ALA A 24 -8.57 9.53 -16.84
C ALA A 24 -7.08 9.45 -16.50
N GLU A 25 -6.69 10.00 -15.37
CA GLU A 25 -5.31 9.96 -14.90
C GLU A 25 -5.25 9.35 -13.50
N LYS A 26 -4.37 8.37 -13.34
CA LYS A 26 -4.09 7.76 -12.05
C LYS A 26 -3.04 8.57 -11.31
N LEU A 27 -3.34 8.91 -10.07
CA LEU A 27 -2.45 9.62 -9.17
C LEU A 27 -2.29 8.83 -7.87
N ASN A 28 -1.07 8.76 -7.35
CA ASN A 28 -0.84 8.22 -6.02
C ASN A 28 -1.35 9.22 -4.96
N ALA A 29 -2.24 8.78 -4.07
CA ALA A 29 -2.86 9.63 -3.06
C ALA A 29 -1.84 10.14 -2.03
N THR A 30 -0.88 9.29 -1.66
CA THR A 30 0.21 9.58 -0.73
C THR A 30 1.11 10.67 -1.30
N ASP A 31 1.54 10.54 -2.56
CA ASP A 31 2.38 11.55 -3.22
C ASP A 31 1.65 12.89 -3.32
N LEU A 32 0.36 12.85 -3.65
CA LEU A 32 -0.45 14.06 -3.80
C LEU A 32 -0.64 14.78 -2.45
N TYR A 33 -0.80 14.04 -1.35
CA TYR A 33 -0.87 14.60 -0.01
C TYR A 33 0.47 15.19 0.45
N ALA A 34 1.59 14.52 0.17
CA ALA A 34 2.94 14.96 0.55
C ALA A 34 3.43 16.22 -0.18
N MET A 35 2.78 16.61 -1.29
CA MET A 35 3.10 17.86 -2.00
C MET A 35 2.72 19.11 -1.19
N LEU A 36 3.59 20.12 -1.23
CA LEU A 36 3.27 21.46 -0.71
C LEU A 36 1.96 21.99 -1.31
N PRO A 37 1.08 22.64 -0.53
CA PRO A 37 -0.24 23.06 -0.99
C PRO A 37 -0.24 23.88 -2.30
N LYS A 38 0.72 24.81 -2.45
CA LYS A 38 0.88 25.61 -3.68
C LYS A 38 1.29 24.76 -4.88
N ARG A 39 2.15 23.75 -4.67
CA ARG A 39 2.61 22.83 -5.73
C ARG A 39 1.49 21.88 -6.14
N ARG A 40 0.77 21.34 -5.16
CA ARG A 40 -0.41 20.50 -5.37
C ARG A 40 -1.49 21.22 -6.15
N ALA A 41 -1.82 22.47 -5.79
CA ALA A 41 -2.80 23.26 -6.51
C ALA A 41 -2.40 23.47 -7.99
N ARG A 42 -1.14 23.77 -8.27
CA ARG A 42 -0.64 23.87 -9.65
C ARG A 42 -0.68 22.55 -10.40
N PHE A 43 -0.37 21.44 -9.71
CA PHE A 43 -0.42 20.11 -10.30
C PHE A 43 -1.86 19.67 -10.61
N LEU A 44 -2.82 20.01 -9.76
CA LEU A 44 -4.23 19.66 -9.95
C LEU A 44 -4.99 20.63 -10.86
N ALA A 45 -4.53 21.88 -11.02
CA ALA A 45 -5.20 22.88 -11.86
C ALA A 45 -5.53 22.39 -13.28
N PRO A 46 -4.62 21.77 -14.06
CA PRO A 46 -4.96 21.26 -15.39
C PRO A 46 -5.87 20.02 -15.37
N ARG A 47 -6.06 19.39 -14.20
CA ARG A 47 -6.83 18.15 -14.01
C ARG A 47 -8.22 18.41 -13.42
N ALA A 48 -8.62 19.67 -13.29
CA ALA A 48 -9.95 20.00 -12.82
C ALA A 48 -10.98 19.76 -13.92
N ALA A 49 -12.17 19.31 -13.53
CA ALA A 49 -13.33 19.25 -14.41
C ALA A 49 -13.82 20.65 -14.85
N GLY A 50 -13.38 21.69 -14.14
CA GLY A 50 -13.71 23.09 -14.40
C GLY A 50 -14.11 23.82 -13.12
N ASP A 51 -14.58 25.05 -13.27
CA ASP A 51 -15.03 25.89 -12.15
C ASP A 51 -16.52 25.78 -11.85
N SER A 52 -17.30 25.10 -12.71
CA SER A 52 -18.73 24.90 -12.51
C SER A 52 -19.04 23.45 -12.13
N MET A 53 -20.00 23.29 -11.21
CA MET A 53 -20.55 21.99 -10.85
C MET A 53 -21.14 21.27 -12.08
N MET A 54 -21.74 22.04 -12.99
CA MET A 54 -22.34 21.50 -14.22
C MET A 54 -21.31 20.79 -15.10
N ALA A 55 -20.11 21.36 -15.27
CA ALA A 55 -19.04 20.72 -16.03
C ALA A 55 -18.63 19.37 -15.40
N ALA A 56 -18.54 19.31 -14.07
CA ALA A 56 -18.23 18.07 -13.37
C ALA A 56 -19.34 17.02 -13.50
N ILE A 57 -20.61 17.42 -13.48
CA ILE A 57 -21.75 16.51 -13.70
C ILE A 57 -21.72 15.95 -15.13
N LEU A 58 -21.45 16.79 -16.14
CA LEU A 58 -21.38 16.36 -17.54
C LEU A 58 -20.27 15.33 -17.75
N ILE A 59 -19.08 15.56 -17.17
CA ILE A 59 -17.99 14.59 -17.20
C ILE A 59 -18.41 13.29 -16.52
N LYS A 60 -19.02 13.36 -15.34
CA LYS A 60 -19.50 12.16 -14.63
C LYS A 60 -20.53 11.38 -15.47
N GLN A 61 -21.48 12.05 -16.11
CA GLN A 61 -22.52 11.41 -16.93
C GLN A 61 -21.97 10.79 -18.23
N ALA A 62 -20.86 11.32 -18.74
CA ALA A 62 -20.21 10.77 -19.92
C ALA A 62 -19.37 9.51 -19.62
N LEU A 63 -19.12 9.19 -18.34
CA LEU A 63 -18.42 7.97 -17.95
C LEU A 63 -19.33 6.72 -18.07
N PRO A 64 -18.76 5.52 -18.24
CA PRO A 64 -19.53 4.28 -18.21
C PRO A 64 -20.29 4.13 -16.89
N ILE A 65 -21.52 3.59 -16.93
CA ILE A 65 -22.42 3.44 -15.76
C ILE A 65 -21.70 2.76 -14.58
N ALA A 66 -20.93 1.70 -14.84
CA ALA A 66 -20.16 0.97 -13.82
C ALA A 66 -19.13 1.84 -13.07
N VAL A 67 -18.69 2.95 -13.67
CA VAL A 67 -17.74 3.91 -13.12
C VAL A 67 -18.49 5.06 -12.43
N GLN A 68 -19.65 5.48 -12.94
CA GLN A 68 -20.43 6.59 -12.39
C GLN A 68 -20.76 6.42 -10.90
N ASP A 69 -21.12 5.21 -10.49
CA ASP A 69 -21.47 4.90 -9.09
C ASP A 69 -20.26 4.96 -8.14
N ARG A 70 -19.05 4.83 -8.68
CA ARG A 70 -17.78 4.84 -7.92
C ARG A 70 -17.09 6.21 -7.97
N VAL A 71 -17.64 7.16 -8.72
CA VAL A 71 -17.07 8.48 -8.95
C VAL A 71 -17.74 9.53 -8.07
N GLN A 72 -16.91 10.34 -7.43
CA GLN A 72 -17.29 11.44 -6.56
C GLN A 72 -16.91 12.77 -7.21
N ILE A 73 -17.76 13.79 -7.03
CA ILE A 73 -17.46 15.17 -7.43
C ILE A 73 -17.01 15.91 -6.18
N LEU A 74 -15.75 16.33 -6.14
CA LEU A 74 -15.13 16.97 -4.99
C LEU A 74 -14.66 18.39 -5.30
N THR A 75 -14.70 19.26 -4.30
CA THR A 75 -14.01 20.56 -4.34
C THR A 75 -12.53 20.36 -4.05
N ALA A 76 -11.71 21.40 -4.22
CA ALA A 76 -10.29 21.35 -3.85
C ALA A 76 -10.07 20.96 -2.38
N THR A 77 -10.95 21.40 -1.47
CA THR A 77 -10.91 21.04 -0.05
C THR A 77 -11.31 19.59 0.17
N GLY A 78 -12.41 19.14 -0.44
CA GLY A 78 -12.84 17.74 -0.33
C GLY A 78 -11.84 16.75 -0.93
N LEU A 79 -11.16 17.14 -2.02
CA LEU A 79 -10.07 16.34 -2.58
C LEU A 79 -8.87 16.27 -1.64
N HIS A 80 -8.58 17.35 -0.90
CA HIS A 80 -7.52 17.34 0.11
C HIS A 80 -7.85 16.41 1.27
N GLU A 81 -9.08 16.45 1.78
CA GLU A 81 -9.56 15.55 2.84
C GLU A 81 -9.50 14.10 2.38
N LEU A 82 -9.98 13.79 1.17
CA LEU A 82 -9.88 12.44 0.61
C LEU A 82 -8.43 11.95 0.53
N THR A 83 -7.51 12.79 0.02
CA THR A 83 -6.08 12.42 -0.04
C THR A 83 -5.46 12.21 1.34
N HIS A 84 -5.93 12.94 2.35
CA HIS A 84 -5.48 12.78 3.73
C HIS A 84 -5.95 11.44 4.31
N ASP A 85 -7.22 11.11 4.13
CA ASP A 85 -7.79 9.87 4.65
C ASP A 85 -7.12 8.64 4.03
N LEU A 86 -6.87 8.67 2.72
CA LEU A 86 -6.14 7.62 2.01
C LEU A 86 -4.68 7.52 2.47
N TYR A 87 -4.01 8.66 2.70
CA TYR A 87 -2.66 8.69 3.27
C TYR A 87 -2.62 8.06 4.67
N VAL A 88 -3.56 8.41 5.55
CA VAL A 88 -3.64 7.86 6.91
C VAL A 88 -3.93 6.36 6.88
N ALA A 89 -4.81 5.90 5.97
CA ALA A 89 -5.09 4.48 5.80
C ALA A 89 -3.85 3.71 5.31
N ALA A 90 -3.11 4.26 4.35
CA ALA A 90 -1.88 3.67 3.84
C ALA A 90 -0.76 3.63 4.90
N ASP A 91 -0.59 4.71 5.67
CA ASP A 91 0.38 4.79 6.76
C ASP A 91 0.04 3.82 7.90
N LYS A 92 -1.25 3.66 8.23
CA LYS A 92 -1.73 2.67 9.19
C LYS A 92 -1.49 1.23 8.70
N ALA A 93 -1.73 0.95 7.42
CA ALA A 93 -1.45 -0.36 6.84
C ALA A 93 0.05 -0.69 6.90
N ARG A 94 0.91 0.30 6.60
CA ARG A 94 2.36 0.16 6.68
C ARG A 94 2.87 -0.07 8.11
N THR A 95 2.43 0.76 9.05
CA THR A 95 2.83 0.63 10.47
C THR A 95 2.35 -0.68 11.08
N GLN A 96 1.14 -1.13 10.74
CA GLN A 96 0.64 -2.43 11.17
C GLN A 96 1.45 -3.58 10.55
N HIS A 97 1.83 -3.45 9.29
CA HIS A 97 2.72 -4.41 8.64
C HIS A 97 4.12 -4.46 9.27
N GLU A 98 4.71 -3.30 9.58
CA GLU A 98 6.00 -3.21 10.28
C GLU A 98 5.92 -3.83 11.69
N ASN A 99 4.82 -3.62 12.41
CA ASN A 99 4.58 -4.26 13.70
C ASN A 99 4.45 -5.79 13.59
N ASP A 100 3.74 -6.31 12.58
CA ASP A 100 3.64 -7.75 12.34
C ASP A 100 5.00 -8.36 11.97
N LEU A 101 5.81 -7.65 11.18
CA LEU A 101 7.16 -8.08 10.83
C LEU A 101 8.10 -8.05 12.05
N MET A 102 8.00 -7.03 12.90
CA MET A 102 8.75 -6.96 14.16
C MET A 102 8.30 -8.04 15.16
N MET A 103 7.00 -8.33 15.25
CA MET A 103 6.47 -9.40 16.10
C MET A 103 6.96 -10.76 15.62
N THR A 104 6.89 -11.04 14.32
CA THR A 104 7.38 -12.31 13.76
C THR A 104 8.90 -12.45 13.91
N LEU A 105 9.68 -11.39 13.70
CA LEU A 105 11.13 -11.40 13.95
C LEU A 105 11.46 -11.66 15.43
N THR A 106 10.74 -10.99 16.34
CA THR A 106 10.92 -11.17 17.79
C THR A 106 10.56 -12.60 18.20
N LEU A 107 9.50 -13.18 17.63
CA LEU A 107 9.09 -14.55 17.86
C LEU A 107 10.16 -15.55 17.40
N VAL A 108 10.76 -15.34 16.22
CA VAL A 108 11.84 -16.18 15.68
C VAL A 108 13.07 -16.15 16.59
N ILE A 109 13.44 -14.97 17.12
CA ILE A 109 14.59 -14.81 18.02
C ILE A 109 14.30 -15.39 19.42
N ALA A 110 13.10 -15.15 19.95
CA ALA A 110 12.71 -15.60 21.30
C ALA A 110 12.36 -17.10 21.36
N SER A 111 11.92 -17.71 20.25
CA SER A 111 11.55 -19.12 20.15
C SER A 111 12.65 -20.07 20.68
N PRO A 112 13.93 -19.98 20.27
CA PRO A 112 14.98 -20.85 20.80
C PRO A 112 15.22 -20.68 22.31
N ILE A 113 15.03 -19.47 22.86
CA ILE A 113 15.20 -19.20 24.30
C ILE A 113 14.05 -19.82 25.11
N ILE A 114 12.80 -19.63 24.65
CA ILE A 114 11.61 -20.23 25.25
C ILE A 114 11.71 -21.76 25.18
N PHE A 115 12.23 -22.29 24.08
CA PHE A 115 12.42 -23.73 23.91
C PHE A 115 13.49 -24.28 24.85
N MET A 116 14.64 -23.62 25.00
CA MET A 116 15.66 -24.03 25.98
C MET A 116 15.09 -24.07 27.40
N LEU A 117 14.23 -23.13 27.77
CA LEU A 117 13.55 -23.13 29.07
C LEU A 117 12.56 -24.30 29.22
N LEU A 118 11.78 -24.62 28.18
CA LEU A 118 10.87 -25.77 28.17
C LEU A 118 11.62 -27.11 28.23
N ASP A 119 12.73 -27.23 27.50
CA ASP A 119 13.58 -28.42 27.48
C ASP A 119 14.30 -28.64 28.81
N TYR A 120 14.67 -27.55 29.49
CA TYR A 120 15.35 -27.64 30.78
C TYR A 120 14.40 -27.90 31.96
N PHE A 121 13.20 -27.31 31.96
CA PHE A 121 12.30 -27.35 33.11
C PHE A 121 11.05 -28.21 32.93
N VAL A 122 10.52 -28.37 31.72
CA VAL A 122 9.19 -28.95 31.49
C VAL A 122 9.27 -30.36 30.92
N PHE A 123 10.05 -30.55 29.84
CA PHE A 123 10.17 -31.86 29.18
C PHE A 123 10.75 -32.98 30.07
N PRO A 124 11.73 -32.72 30.95
CA PRO A 124 12.23 -33.73 31.90
C PRO A 124 11.16 -34.11 32.93
N ASN A 125 10.39 -33.12 33.39
CA ASN A 125 9.29 -33.33 34.35
C ASN A 125 8.08 -34.05 33.74
N MET A 126 7.98 -34.07 32.40
CA MET A 126 6.95 -34.81 31.65
C MET A 126 7.43 -36.17 31.12
N GLY A 127 8.68 -36.58 31.41
CA GLY A 127 9.23 -37.87 30.98
C GLY A 127 9.52 -37.96 29.48
N ILE A 128 9.62 -36.82 28.77
CA ILE A 128 9.96 -36.77 27.35
C ILE A 128 11.47 -37.00 27.23
N SER A 129 11.88 -38.03 26.48
CA SER A 129 13.30 -38.30 26.28
C SER A 129 13.96 -37.16 25.47
N GLY A 130 15.23 -36.84 25.78
CA GLY A 130 15.95 -35.74 25.11
C GLY A 130 15.99 -35.83 23.58
N VAL A 131 15.94 -37.04 22.99
CA VAL A 131 15.93 -37.22 21.53
C VAL A 131 14.62 -36.73 20.90
N TRP A 132 13.48 -36.99 21.54
CA TRP A 132 12.17 -36.54 21.07
C TRP A 132 12.01 -35.02 21.22
N SER A 133 12.59 -34.44 22.27
CA SER A 133 12.64 -32.98 22.46
C SER A 133 13.39 -32.30 21.31
N VAL A 134 14.60 -32.76 20.98
CA VAL A 134 15.45 -32.18 19.93
C VAL A 134 14.77 -32.26 18.55
N MET A 135 14.13 -33.38 18.22
CA MET A 135 13.40 -33.54 16.95
C MET A 135 12.22 -32.56 16.85
N PHE A 136 11.52 -32.31 17.97
CA PHE A 136 10.44 -31.34 18.02
C PHE A 136 10.97 -29.90 17.85
N THR A 137 12.15 -29.59 18.42
CA THR A 137 12.79 -28.28 18.27
C THR A 137 13.13 -27.96 16.83
N VAL A 138 13.77 -28.91 16.14
CA VAL A 138 14.22 -28.72 14.75
C VAL A 138 13.01 -28.53 13.84
N GLY A 139 11.92 -29.28 14.06
CA GLY A 139 10.67 -29.10 13.31
C GLY A 139 10.03 -27.73 13.52
N LEU A 140 9.99 -27.24 14.77
CA LEU A 140 9.41 -25.93 15.10
C LEU A 140 10.25 -24.78 14.54
N MET A 141 11.58 -24.88 14.61
CA MET A 141 12.51 -23.92 14.00
C MET A 141 12.35 -23.86 12.48
N ALA A 142 12.26 -25.02 11.80
CA ALA A 142 12.06 -25.08 10.37
C ALA A 142 10.71 -24.45 9.95
N LEU A 143 9.65 -24.66 10.73
CA LEU A 143 8.33 -24.09 10.48
C LEU A 143 8.34 -22.57 10.68
N MET A 144 8.96 -22.07 11.76
CA MET A 144 9.11 -20.63 12.01
C MET A 144 9.94 -19.93 10.93
N LEU A 145 11.05 -20.54 10.49
CA LEU A 145 11.86 -20.03 9.39
C LEU A 145 11.09 -20.02 8.07
N GLY A 146 10.27 -21.05 7.81
CA GLY A 146 9.41 -21.11 6.62
C GLY A 146 8.33 -20.02 6.61
N VAL A 147 7.67 -19.79 7.76
CA VAL A 147 6.67 -18.70 7.91
C VAL A 147 7.33 -17.34 7.77
N TRP A 148 8.49 -17.13 8.41
CA TRP A 148 9.26 -15.89 8.26
C TRP A 148 9.68 -15.66 6.80
N TYR A 149 10.22 -16.68 6.13
CA TYR A 149 10.59 -16.58 4.72
C TYR A 149 9.38 -16.21 3.84
N ALA A 150 8.22 -16.84 4.05
CA ALA A 150 7.01 -16.53 3.31
C ALA A 150 6.52 -15.08 3.54
N VAL A 151 6.53 -14.60 4.79
CA VAL A 151 6.12 -13.23 5.14
C VAL A 151 7.11 -12.19 4.61
N THR A 152 8.41 -12.49 4.61
CA THR A 152 9.48 -11.56 4.20
C THR A 152 9.63 -11.49 2.68
N PHE A 153 9.51 -12.62 1.96
CA PHE A 153 9.69 -12.65 0.51
C PHE A 153 8.42 -12.38 -0.29
N SER A 154 7.22 -12.57 0.27
CA SER A 154 5.99 -12.10 -0.39
C SER A 154 5.93 -10.57 -0.50
N THR A 155 6.61 -9.85 0.39
CA THR A 155 6.62 -8.39 0.48
C THR A 155 7.87 -7.77 -0.15
N ALA A 156 9.04 -8.38 0.06
CA ALA A 156 10.25 -7.99 -0.66
C ALA A 156 10.11 -8.19 -2.18
N ALA A 157 9.31 -9.17 -2.63
CA ALA A 157 8.99 -9.30 -4.05
C ALA A 157 8.22 -8.08 -4.59
N ALA A 158 7.26 -7.53 -3.83
CA ALA A 158 6.49 -6.35 -4.22
C ALA A 158 7.34 -5.07 -4.23
N ASP A 159 8.22 -4.89 -3.24
CA ASP A 159 9.15 -3.75 -3.20
C ASP A 159 10.26 -3.84 -4.26
N VAL A 160 10.77 -5.05 -4.53
CA VAL A 160 11.72 -5.28 -5.64
C VAL A 160 11.04 -5.06 -6.98
N GLU A 161 9.80 -5.51 -7.16
CA GLU A 161 9.03 -5.26 -8.39
C GLU A 161 8.79 -3.75 -8.59
N HIS A 162 8.43 -3.02 -7.53
CA HIS A 162 8.25 -1.58 -7.61
C HIS A 162 9.57 -0.84 -7.89
N TRP A 163 10.67 -1.26 -7.26
CA TRP A 163 12.01 -0.71 -7.50
C TRP A 163 12.50 -1.01 -8.94
N VAL A 164 12.31 -2.24 -9.42
CA VAL A 164 12.65 -2.66 -10.78
C VAL A 164 11.84 -1.88 -11.80
N MET A 165 10.52 -1.73 -11.61
CA MET A 165 9.65 -0.95 -12.49
C MET A 165 10.04 0.54 -12.50
N THR A 166 10.44 1.10 -11.36
CA THR A 166 10.92 2.48 -11.25
C THR A 166 12.27 2.68 -11.95
N CYS A 167 13.17 1.71 -11.85
CA CYS A 167 14.44 1.70 -12.57
C CYS A 167 14.23 1.57 -14.09
N PHE A 168 13.36 0.68 -14.55
CA PHE A 168 12.99 0.56 -15.96
C PHE A 168 12.35 1.83 -16.51
N ALA A 169 11.45 2.47 -15.76
CA ALA A 169 10.83 3.73 -16.15
C ALA A 169 11.85 4.88 -16.29
N LYS A 170 12.88 4.91 -15.43
CA LYS A 170 14.00 5.86 -15.56
C LYS A 170 14.88 5.57 -16.77
N LEU A 171 15.13 4.30 -17.07
CA LEU A 171 15.93 3.87 -18.22
C LEU A 171 15.24 4.19 -19.56
N HIS A 172 13.93 4.00 -19.64
CA HIS A 172 13.15 4.32 -20.83
C HIS A 172 13.15 5.83 -21.14
N ARG A 173 13.03 6.68 -20.11
CA ARG A 173 13.10 8.14 -20.24
C ARG A 173 14.48 8.67 -20.61
N THR A 174 15.55 7.93 -20.32
CA THR A 174 16.91 8.35 -20.69
C THR A 174 17.30 7.95 -22.11
N ASN A 175 16.52 7.07 -22.75
CA ASN A 175 16.74 6.62 -24.13
C ASN A 175 15.92 7.42 -25.17
N GLU A 176 15.05 8.35 -24.72
CA GLU A 176 14.23 9.24 -25.55
C GLU A 176 14.82 10.67 -25.69
N ASN A 177 16.03 10.90 -25.17
CA ASN A 177 16.84 12.12 -25.39
C ASN A 177 18.07 11.79 -26.24
#